data_AF-A0A4C1ZNJ6-F1
#
_entry.id   AF-A0A4C1ZNJ6-F1
#
_cell.length_a   1.000
_cell.length_b   1.000
_cell.length_c   1.000
_cell.angle_alpha   90.00
_cell.angle_beta   90.00
_cell.angle_gamma   90.00
#
_symmetry.space_group_name_H-M   'P 1'
#
loop_
_entity.id
_entity.type
_entity.pdbx_description
1 polymer ?
#
loop_
_entity_poly.entity_id
_entity_poly.type
_entity_poly.pdbx_seq_one_letter_code
_entity_poly.pdbx_strand_id
1 'polypeptide(L)'
;MTSNPNWPEIKQALQMNLEDGTILEQLPQSRPDIVARVAKLKFDQMIEDLDKKQIFGKIAAFVYTIEFQKRGLPHMHLLVIMSFDDKIHQPEELDDLVSSEIPGNHDLELRELVLKWMIHNPCGVKF
;
A
#
# COMPACT_ATOMS: atom_id res chain seq x y z
N MET A 1 0.55 0.19 6.06
CA MET A 1 0.02 0.39 4.69
C MET A 1 -1.18 1.33 4.71
N THR A 2 -1.17 2.42 3.95
CA THR A 2 -2.31 3.35 3.82
C THR A 2 -3.16 2.98 2.60
N SER A 3 -4.48 2.92 2.76
CA SER A 3 -5.40 2.72 1.63
C SER A 3 -5.32 3.88 0.62
N ASN A 4 -5.32 3.56 -0.68
CA ASN A 4 -5.31 4.56 -1.74
C ASN A 4 -6.68 4.60 -2.45
N PRO A 5 -7.45 5.69 -2.32
CA PRO A 5 -8.75 5.80 -2.99
C PRO A 5 -8.66 5.84 -4.53
N ASN A 6 -7.45 6.02 -5.08
CA ASN A 6 -7.22 6.02 -6.53
C ASN A 6 -6.93 4.64 -7.13
N TRP A 7 -7.00 3.56 -6.34
CA TRP A 7 -6.81 2.21 -6.88
C TRP A 7 -7.82 1.92 -8.00
N PRO A 8 -7.39 1.29 -9.11
CA PRO A 8 -8.27 0.99 -10.24
C PRO A 8 -9.52 0.22 -9.84
N GLU A 9 -9.40 -0.71 -8.90
CA GLU A 9 -10.51 -1.54 -8.41
C GLU A 9 -11.57 -0.69 -7.68
N ILE A 10 -11.14 0.36 -6.96
CA ILE A 10 -12.05 1.32 -6.34
C ILE A 10 -12.72 2.15 -7.43
N LYS A 11 -11.94 2.75 -8.35
CA LYS A 11 -12.49 3.59 -9.43
C LYS A 11 -13.51 2.85 -10.28
N GLN A 12 -13.19 1.62 -10.67
CA GLN A 12 -14.08 0.76 -11.44
C GLN A 12 -15.36 0.43 -10.66
N ALA A 13 -15.26 0.12 -9.37
CA ALA A 13 -16.43 -0.18 -8.53
C ALA A 13 -17.32 1.06 -8.26
N LEU A 14 -16.79 2.27 -8.44
CA LEU A 14 -17.50 3.53 -8.25
C LEU A 14 -18.18 4.06 -9.53
N GLN A 15 -17.91 3.44 -10.67
CA GLN A 15 -18.57 3.78 -11.94
C GLN A 15 -19.96 3.14 -11.99
N MET A 16 -20.97 3.97 -12.24
CA MET A 16 -22.34 3.53 -12.52
C MET A 16 -22.70 3.85 -13.96
N ASN A 17 -23.12 2.84 -14.72
CA ASN A 17 -23.72 3.04 -16.04
C ASN A 17 -25.20 3.35 -15.87
N LEU A 18 -25.62 4.51 -16.35
CA LEU A 18 -27.02 4.92 -16.40
C LEU A 18 -27.70 4.37 -17.67
N GLU A 19 -29.03 4.33 -17.66
CA GLU A 19 -29.83 3.78 -18.76
C GLU A 19 -29.65 4.54 -20.08
N ASP A 20 -29.27 5.82 -20.02
CA ASP A 20 -28.98 6.67 -21.17
C ASP A 20 -27.53 6.52 -21.70
N GLY A 21 -26.74 5.62 -21.11
CA GLY A 21 -25.34 5.40 -21.46
C GLY A 21 -24.35 6.34 -20.76
N THR A 22 -24.82 7.25 -19.90
CA THR A 22 -23.95 8.13 -19.11
C THR A 22 -23.26 7.35 -18.01
N ILE A 23 -21.97 7.62 -17.79
CA ILE A 23 -21.22 7.08 -16.65
C ILE A 23 -21.18 8.11 -15.54
N LEU A 24 -21.72 7.76 -14.37
CA LEU A 24 -21.62 8.54 -13.15
C LEU A 24 -20.53 7.94 -12.26
N GLU A 25 -19.50 8.73 -11.93
CA GLU A 25 -18.44 8.31 -11.00
C GLU A 25 -18.75 8.83 -9.59
N GLN A 26 -18.90 7.92 -8.64
CA GLN A 26 -19.07 8.28 -7.24
C GLN A 26 -17.73 8.69 -6.62
N LEU A 27 -17.77 9.64 -5.67
CA LEU A 27 -16.61 9.97 -4.87
C LEU A 27 -16.26 8.81 -3.92
N PRO A 28 -14.98 8.40 -3.80
CA PRO A 28 -14.57 7.34 -2.86
C PRO A 28 -15.00 7.64 -1.41
N GLN A 29 -15.02 8.91 -1.01
CA GLN A 29 -15.44 9.33 0.33
C GLN A 29 -16.93 9.06 0.58
N SER A 30 -17.75 9.01 -0.47
CA SER A 30 -19.18 8.69 -0.39
C SER A 30 -19.45 7.20 -0.29
N ARG A 31 -18.45 6.34 -0.55
CA ARG A 31 -18.53 4.88 -0.53
C ARG A 31 -17.41 4.25 0.30
N PRO A 32 -17.39 4.53 1.62
CA PRO A 32 -16.38 3.97 2.51
C PRO A 32 -16.44 2.43 2.55
N ASP A 33 -17.59 1.83 2.24
CA ASP A 33 -17.78 0.39 2.13
C ASP A 33 -16.95 -0.23 1.00
N ILE A 34 -16.93 0.39 -0.19
CA ILE A 34 -16.13 -0.05 -1.34
C ILE A 34 -14.65 0.10 -1.02
N VAL A 35 -14.25 1.28 -0.50
CA VAL A 35 -12.87 1.56 -0.14
C VAL A 35 -12.36 0.55 0.89
N ALA A 36 -13.13 0.29 1.94
CA ALA A 36 -12.76 -0.67 2.98
C ALA A 36 -12.63 -2.10 2.46
N ARG A 37 -13.53 -2.54 1.56
CA ARG A 37 -13.46 -3.88 0.95
C ARG A 37 -12.21 -4.04 0.10
N VAL A 38 -11.92 -3.08 -0.78
CA VAL A 38 -10.71 -3.15 -1.62
C VAL A 38 -9.45 -3.07 -0.75
N ALA A 39 -9.42 -2.20 0.26
CA ALA A 39 -8.31 -2.14 1.20
C ALA A 39 -8.08 -3.48 1.92
N LYS A 40 -9.14 -4.14 2.39
CA LYS A 40 -9.03 -5.46 3.02
C LYS A 40 -8.45 -6.50 2.07
N LEU A 41 -8.87 -6.52 0.80
CA LEU A 41 -8.30 -7.43 -0.20
C LEU A 41 -6.81 -7.16 -0.44
N LYS A 42 -6.39 -5.89 -0.51
CA LYS A 42 -4.97 -5.52 -0.66
C LYS A 42 -4.15 -5.89 0.59
N PHE A 43 -4.73 -5.71 1.77
CA PHE A 43 -4.12 -6.10 3.03
C PHE A 43 -3.94 -7.63 3.13
N ASP A 44 -4.94 -8.40 2.73
CA ASP A 44 -4.86 -9.86 2.71
C ASP A 44 -3.80 -10.35 1.72
N GLN A 45 -3.71 -9.72 0.54
CA GLN A 45 -2.66 -10.03 -0.42
C GLN A 45 -1.27 -9.74 0.16
N MET A 46 -1.10 -8.61 0.85
CA MET A 46 0.17 -8.26 1.50
C MET A 46 0.57 -9.30 2.56
N ILE A 47 -0.38 -9.75 3.39
CA ILE A 47 -0.11 -10.81 4.37
C ILE A 47 0.24 -12.14 3.67
N GLU A 48 -0.44 -12.49 2.58
CA GLU A 48 -0.11 -13.68 1.81
C GLU A 48 1.29 -13.62 1.17
N ASP A 49 1.68 -12.45 0.65
CA ASP A 49 3.00 -12.24 0.06
C ASP A 49 4.09 -12.41 1.12
N LEU A 50 3.85 -11.92 2.34
CA LEU A 50 4.80 -12.02 3.47
C LEU A 50 4.86 -13.43 4.06
N ASP A 51 3.72 -14.08 4.31
CA ASP A 51 3.63 -15.33 5.06
C ASP A 51 3.80 -16.57 4.16
N LYS A 52 3.09 -16.60 3.04
CA LYS A 52 3.06 -17.78 2.16
C LYS A 52 4.10 -17.70 1.06
N LYS A 53 4.25 -16.53 0.43
CA LYS A 53 5.25 -16.34 -0.64
C LYS A 53 6.63 -16.01 -0.08
N GLN A 54 6.73 -15.65 1.21
CA GLN A 54 7.98 -15.46 1.93
C GLN A 54 8.92 -14.49 1.21
N ILE A 55 8.38 -13.39 0.69
CA ILE A 55 9.16 -12.42 -0.12
C ILE A 55 10.35 -11.81 0.64
N PHE A 56 10.33 -11.85 1.97
CA PHE A 56 11.44 -11.41 2.83
C PHE A 56 12.03 -12.56 3.67
N GLY A 57 11.71 -13.81 3.34
CA GLY A 57 12.03 -14.98 4.17
C GLY A 57 10.86 -15.43 5.03
N LYS A 58 11.07 -16.50 5.82
CA LYS A 58 10.04 -17.09 6.66
C LYS A 58 9.77 -16.24 7.89
N ILE A 59 8.50 -15.95 8.12
CA ILE A 59 8.03 -15.26 9.33
C ILE A 59 7.59 -16.29 10.39
N ALA A 60 7.88 -16.02 11.65
CA ALA A 60 7.39 -16.80 12.78
C ALA A 60 5.99 -16.37 13.21
N ALA A 61 5.69 -15.07 13.10
CA ALA A 61 4.39 -14.50 13.42
C ALA A 61 4.24 -13.11 12.80
N PHE A 62 3.00 -12.62 12.74
CA PHE A 62 2.70 -11.22 12.44
C PHE A 62 1.53 -10.76 13.29
N VAL A 63 1.48 -9.46 13.58
CA VAL A 63 0.38 -8.80 14.27
C VAL A 63 0.04 -7.53 13.52
N TYR A 64 -1.24 -7.26 13.30
CA TYR A 64 -1.66 -6.01 12.70
C TYR A 64 -2.88 -5.41 13.38
N THR A 65 -2.97 -4.09 13.29
CA THR A 65 -4.17 -3.32 13.62
C THR A 65 -4.58 -2.50 12.42
N ILE A 66 -5.88 -2.28 12.27
CA ILE A 66 -6.43 -1.40 11.23
C ILE A 66 -7.06 -0.21 11.92
N GLU A 67 -6.55 0.98 11.60
CA GLU A 67 -7.06 2.26 12.07
C GLU A 67 -7.61 3.06 10.89
N PHE A 68 -8.62 3.88 11.15
CA PHE A 68 -9.19 4.76 10.13
C PHE A 68 -8.57 6.14 10.27
N GLN A 69 -7.75 6.53 9.29
CA GLN A 69 -7.14 7.85 9.25
C GLN A 69 -8.19 8.94 8.95
N LYS A 70 -7.79 10.22 9.07
CA LYS A 70 -8.62 11.36 8.65
C LYS A 70 -9.15 11.11 7.24
N ARG A 71 -10.45 11.39 7.03
CA ARG A 71 -11.23 11.07 5.80
C ARG A 71 -11.65 9.60 5.66
N GLY A 72 -11.53 8.80 6.72
CA GLY A 72 -12.12 7.46 6.81
C GLY A 72 -11.39 6.40 5.98
N LEU A 73 -10.13 6.62 5.64
CA LEU A 73 -9.33 5.63 4.90
C LEU A 73 -8.72 4.61 5.86
N PRO A 74 -8.85 3.29 5.59
CA PRO A 74 -8.18 2.27 6.36
C PRO A 74 -6.65 2.40 6.26
N HIS A 75 -5.99 2.25 7.39
CA HIS A 75 -4.55 2.21 7.52
C HIS A 75 -4.15 1.02 8.39
N MET A 76 -3.27 0.18 7.87
CA MET A 76 -2.76 -0.97 8.61
C MET A 76 -1.42 -0.65 9.25
N HIS A 77 -1.32 -0.84 10.57
CA HIS A 77 -0.06 -1.02 11.27
C HIS A 77 0.24 -2.51 11.30
N LEU A 78 1.38 -2.92 10.75
CA LEU A 78 1.79 -4.32 10.66
C LEU A 78 3.15 -4.49 11.33
N LEU A 79 3.24 -5.44 12.26
CA LEU A 79 4.48 -5.94 12.82
C LEU A 79 4.73 -7.35 12.30
N VAL A 80 5.90 -7.57 11.71
CA VAL A 80 6.35 -8.88 11.22
C VAL A 80 7.48 -9.38 12.12
N ILE A 81 7.37 -10.63 12.58
CA ILE A 81 8.37 -11.30 13.41
C ILE A 81 9.01 -12.38 12.56
N MET A 82 10.25 -12.17 12.13
CA MET A 82 11.01 -13.12 11.31
C MET A 82 11.33 -14.41 12.10
N SER A 83 11.40 -15.54 11.39
CA SER A 83 11.91 -16.79 11.96
C SER A 83 13.39 -16.67 12.29
N PHE A 84 13.92 -17.52 13.19
CA PHE A 84 15.32 -17.40 13.64
C PHE A 84 16.33 -17.50 12.49
N ASP A 85 16.08 -18.41 11.55
CA ASP A 85 16.97 -18.69 10.43
C ASP A 85 16.97 -17.57 9.38
N ASP A 86 15.86 -16.85 9.23
CA ASP A 86 15.68 -15.74 8.28
C ASP A 86 15.67 -14.36 8.95
N LYS A 87 16.07 -14.30 10.22
CA LYS A 87 16.13 -13.02 10.94
C LYS A 87 17.33 -12.23 10.46
N ILE A 88 17.17 -10.91 10.39
CA ILE A 88 18.28 -9.96 10.19
C ILE A 88 19.16 -10.00 11.44
N HIS A 89 20.41 -10.41 11.28
CA HIS A 89 21.42 -10.50 12.35
C HIS A 89 22.50 -9.41 12.23
N GLN A 90 22.72 -8.88 11.03
CA GLN A 90 23.71 -7.84 10.76
C GLN A 90 23.09 -6.59 10.13
N PRO A 91 23.65 -5.38 10.36
CA PRO A 91 23.15 -4.15 9.73
C PRO A 91 23.15 -4.20 8.20
N GLU A 92 24.13 -4.85 7.58
CA GLU A 92 24.25 -4.91 6.12
C GLU A 92 23.09 -5.70 5.49
N GLU A 93 22.59 -6.73 6.18
CA GLU A 93 21.41 -7.50 5.75
C GLU A 93 20.12 -6.64 5.79
N LEU A 94 20.10 -5.59 6.63
CA LEU A 94 18.97 -4.65 6.66
C LEU A 94 18.97 -3.75 5.42
N ASP A 95 20.15 -3.30 4.98
CA ASP A 95 20.29 -2.43 3.81
C ASP A 95 19.86 -3.13 2.51
N ASP A 96 20.02 -4.46 2.44
CA ASP A 96 19.52 -5.28 1.33
C ASP A 96 17.98 -5.35 1.29
N LEU A 97 17.31 -5.17 2.43
CA LEU A 97 15.85 -5.31 2.58
C LEU A 97 15.12 -3.96 2.57
N VAL A 98 15.75 -2.92 3.09
CA VAL A 98 15.14 -1.60 3.29
C VAL A 98 16.08 -0.53 2.76
N SER A 99 15.56 0.28 1.83
CA SER A 99 16.26 1.45 1.33
C SER A 99 15.40 2.71 1.51
N SER A 100 16.03 3.79 1.97
CA SER A 100 15.46 5.14 1.98
C SER A 100 15.92 5.99 0.79
N GLU A 101 16.66 5.40 -0.16
CA GLU A 101 17.18 6.10 -1.32
C GLU A 101 16.14 6.15 -2.45
N ILE A 102 16.28 7.14 -3.33
CA ILE A 102 15.53 7.16 -4.58
C ILE A 102 16.25 6.22 -5.56
N PRO A 103 15.59 5.17 -6.09
CA PRO A 103 16.23 4.23 -7.01
C PRO A 103 16.86 4.94 -8.21
N GLY A 104 18.03 4.45 -8.63
CA GLY A 104 18.77 4.99 -9.78
C GLY A 104 18.13 4.63 -11.12
N ASN A 105 18.86 4.86 -12.21
CA ASN A 105 18.36 4.55 -13.57
C ASN A 105 18.32 3.04 -13.90
N HIS A 106 18.76 2.19 -12.98
CA HIS A 106 18.75 0.73 -13.15
C HIS A 106 17.35 0.13 -12.97
N ASP A 107 16.47 0.80 -12.23
CA ASP A 107 15.08 0.41 -12.03
C ASP A 107 14.18 1.65 -12.14
N LEU A 108 13.81 1.96 -13.39
CA LEU A 108 12.98 3.13 -13.70
C LEU A 108 11.55 2.99 -13.16
N GLU A 109 11.01 1.77 -13.11
CA GLU A 109 9.66 1.53 -12.61
C GLU A 109 9.58 1.79 -11.10
N LEU A 110 10.50 1.21 -10.32
CA LEU A 110 10.56 1.44 -8.89
C LEU A 110 10.85 2.92 -8.60
N ARG A 111 11.75 3.55 -9.36
CA ARG A 111 12.04 4.99 -9.26
C ARG A 111 10.78 5.83 -9.43
N GLU A 112 9.98 5.58 -10.46
CA GLU A 112 8.73 6.29 -10.72
C GLU A 112 7.72 6.12 -9.57
N LEU A 113 7.60 4.90 -9.03
CA LEU A 113 6.71 4.62 -7.90
C LEU A 113 7.15 5.33 -6.62
N VAL A 114 8.45 5.31 -6.29
CA VAL A 114 9.02 6.01 -5.13
C VAL A 114 8.81 7.52 -5.25
N LEU A 115 9.15 8.11 -6.40
CA LEU A 115 8.94 9.55 -6.63
C LEU A 115 7.47 9.95 -6.52
N LYS A 116 6.55 9.09 -6.95
CA LYS A 116 5.11 9.37 -6.93
C LYS A 116 4.48 9.24 -5.54
N TRP A 117 4.91 8.26 -4.75
CA TRP A 117 4.19 7.86 -3.53
C TRP A 117 4.97 8.07 -2.23
N MET A 118 6.30 8.12 -2.27
CA MET A 118 7.17 8.21 -1.09
C MET A 118 7.82 9.59 -0.92
N ILE A 119 7.76 10.45 -1.94
CA ILE A 119 8.28 11.82 -1.87
C ILE A 119 7.13 12.80 -1.65
N HIS A 120 7.26 13.61 -0.59
CA HIS A 120 6.39 14.75 -0.39
C HIS A 120 6.78 15.85 -1.36
N ASN A 121 5.82 16.30 -2.18
CA ASN A 121 5.98 17.56 -2.91
C ASN A 121 6.17 18.73 -1.93
N PRO A 122 6.83 19.83 -2.36
CA PRO A 122 7.02 21.00 -1.52
C PRO A 122 5.69 21.42 -0.87
N CYS A 123 5.68 21.43 0.47
CA CYS A 123 4.54 21.91 1.24
C CYS A 123 4.56 23.43 1.26
N GLY A 124 3.92 24.08 0.28
CA GLY A 124 3.80 25.54 0.24
C GLY A 124 3.76 26.12 -1.17
N VAL A 125 3.45 27.41 -1.29
CA VAL A 125 3.41 28.10 -2.57
C VAL A 125 4.84 28.48 -2.98
N LYS A 126 5.46 27.63 -3.82
CA LYS A 126 6.63 27.90 -4.69
C LYS A 126 7.90 28.51 -4.05
N PHE A 127 9.03 27.83 -4.26
CA PHE A 127 10.34 28.48 -4.34
C PHE A 127 10.65 28.78 -5.82
#